data_AF-A0AAU5H0M1-F1
#
_entry.id   AF-A0AAU5H0M1-F1
#
_cell.length_a   1.000
_cell.length_b   1.000
_cell.length_c   1.000
_cell.angle_alpha   90.00
_cell.angle_beta   90.00
_cell.angle_gamma   90.00
#
_symmetry.space_group_name_H-M   'P 1'
#
loop_
_entity.id
_entity.type
_entity.pdbx_description
1 polymer ?
#
loop_
_entity_poly.entity_id
_entity_poly.type
_entity_poly.pdbx_seq_one_letter_code
_entity_poly.pdbx_strand_id
1 'polypeptide(L)'
;MAFTMSEEAIRMVPQASLEDVRVRAVMDALTPYAWRRLTPEMISRRALAAIDGHAGTDALPVPRHDERIEVLLEFLGRCRWQSLTARALSHQLVTTLDTWRQESQWLEVELRWLLEAGD
;
A
#
# COMPACT_ATOMS: atom_id res chain seq x y z
N MET A 1 1.68 -5.70 34.09
CA MET A 1 1.79 -4.23 34.05
C MET A 1 1.29 -3.83 32.67
N ALA A 2 0.08 -3.27 32.57
CA ALA A 2 -0.55 -2.97 31.29
C ALA A 2 0.06 -1.68 30.72
N PHE A 3 0.87 -1.79 29.68
CA PHE A 3 1.44 -0.63 29.00
C PHE A 3 0.45 -0.14 27.95
N THR A 4 -0.31 0.89 28.31
CA THR A 4 -1.16 1.65 27.40
C THR A 4 -0.24 2.39 26.42
N MET A 5 0.18 1.72 25.35
CA MET A 5 0.97 2.30 24.26
C MET A 5 0.17 2.35 22.94
N SER A 6 -1.17 2.28 23.04
CA SER A 6 -2.04 1.94 21.90
C SER A 6 -2.65 3.13 21.14
N GLU A 7 -2.41 4.39 21.50
CA GLU A 7 -3.09 5.53 20.84
C GLU A 7 -2.18 6.51 20.10
N GLU A 8 -0.94 6.75 20.56
CA GLU A 8 -0.07 7.74 19.90
C GLU A 8 0.69 7.21 18.68
N ALA A 9 0.96 5.90 18.61
CA ALA A 9 1.63 5.30 17.45
C ALA A 9 0.75 5.32 16.18
N ILE A 10 -0.58 5.41 16.34
CA ILE A 10 -1.55 5.51 15.24
C ILE A 10 -1.46 6.88 14.52
N ARG A 11 -0.90 7.91 15.17
CA ARG A 11 -0.93 9.29 14.66
C ARG A 11 0.27 9.69 13.80
N MET A 12 1.32 8.90 13.73
CA MET A 12 2.48 9.17 12.86
C MET A 12 2.54 8.13 11.74
N VAL A 13 1.44 7.99 11.00
CA VAL A 13 1.52 7.40 9.65
C VAL A 13 2.13 8.49 8.76
N PRO A 14 3.31 8.30 8.16
CA PRO A 14 3.74 9.14 7.07
C PRO A 14 2.79 8.86 5.92
N GLN A 15 1.69 9.63 5.85
CA GLN A 15 0.83 9.60 4.69
C GLN A 15 1.68 10.02 3.50
N ALA A 16 1.62 9.25 2.42
CA ALA A 16 2.26 9.66 1.19
C ALA A 16 1.85 11.10 0.89
N SER A 17 2.82 11.98 0.71
CA SER A 17 2.53 13.34 0.27
C SER A 17 1.81 13.26 -1.08
N LEU A 18 0.97 14.24 -1.39
CA LEU A 18 0.41 14.36 -2.75
C LEU A 18 1.49 14.56 -3.83
N GLU A 19 2.69 14.99 -3.41
CA GLU A 19 3.89 15.14 -4.25
C GLU A 19 4.80 13.91 -4.22
N ASP A 20 4.40 12.83 -3.54
CA ASP A 20 5.17 11.59 -3.49
C ASP A 20 5.33 11.03 -4.92
N VAL A 21 6.58 10.73 -5.28
CA VAL A 21 6.93 10.25 -6.61
C VAL A 21 6.25 8.91 -6.92
N ARG A 22 5.93 8.11 -5.89
CA ARG A 22 5.12 6.88 -6.03
C ARG A 22 3.69 7.18 -6.45
N VAL A 23 3.07 8.24 -5.90
CA VAL A 23 1.73 8.69 -6.30
C VAL A 23 1.75 9.13 -7.76
N ARG A 24 2.81 9.82 -8.19
CA ARG A 24 2.99 10.21 -9.60
C ARG A 24 3.16 8.98 -10.50
N ALA A 25 4.00 8.03 -10.12
CA ALA A 25 4.23 6.80 -10.89
C ALA A 25 2.95 5.98 -11.08
N VAL A 26 2.15 5.81 -10.03
CA VAL A 26 0.85 5.11 -10.12
C VAL A 26 -0.12 5.88 -11.03
N MET A 27 -0.17 7.21 -10.90
CA MET A 27 -1.02 8.03 -11.76
C MET A 27 -0.62 7.92 -13.23
N ASP A 28 0.67 8.00 -13.55
CA ASP A 28 1.18 7.85 -14.92
C ASP A 28 0.96 6.43 -15.45
N ALA A 29 0.99 5.40 -14.60
CA ALA A 29 0.68 4.04 -15.00
C ALA A 29 -0.81 3.85 -15.33
N LEU A 30 -1.71 4.49 -14.60
CA LEU A 30 -3.17 4.34 -14.77
C LEU A 30 -3.76 5.26 -15.85
N THR A 31 -3.22 6.47 -16.03
CA THR A 31 -3.76 7.51 -16.94
C THR A 31 -3.94 7.07 -18.41
N PRO A 32 -3.04 6.28 -19.02
CA PRO A 32 -3.20 5.82 -20.40
C PRO A 32 -4.38 4.88 -20.62
N TYR A 33 -4.96 4.35 -19.53
CA TYR A 33 -6.05 3.39 -19.58
C TYR A 33 -7.35 4.06 -19.14
N ALA A 34 -8.46 3.53 -19.63
CA ALA A 34 -9.76 3.77 -19.02
C ALA A 34 -9.82 3.04 -17.67
N TRP A 35 -9.00 3.44 -16.70
CA TRP A 35 -8.77 2.75 -15.44
C TRP A 35 -10.07 2.44 -14.67
N ARG A 36 -11.11 3.25 -14.86
CA ARG A 36 -12.47 3.01 -14.35
C ARG A 36 -13.15 1.73 -14.88
N ARG A 37 -12.68 1.19 -16.00
CA ARG A 37 -13.16 -0.05 -16.62
C ARG A 37 -12.28 -1.26 -16.29
N LEU A 38 -11.16 -1.05 -15.60
CA LEU A 38 -10.28 -2.13 -15.18
C LEU A 38 -10.89 -2.87 -13.99
N THR A 39 -10.53 -4.14 -13.83
CA THR A 39 -10.87 -4.87 -12.60
C THR A 39 -10.02 -4.34 -11.45
N PRO A 40 -10.49 -4.47 -10.19
CA PRO A 40 -9.68 -4.13 -9.02
C PRO A 40 -8.30 -4.80 -9.05
N GLU A 41 -8.23 -6.06 -9.45
CA GLU A 41 -6.97 -6.81 -9.57
C GLU A 41 -6.00 -6.19 -10.58
N MET A 42 -6.50 -5.76 -11.74
CA MET A 42 -5.66 -5.09 -12.74
C MET A 42 -5.12 -3.75 -12.23
N ILE A 43 -5.92 -3.01 -11.46
CA ILE A 43 -5.50 -1.74 -10.84
C ILE A 43 -4.42 -2.01 -9.79
N SER A 44 -4.64 -2.98 -8.90
CA SER A 44 -3.69 -3.36 -7.85
C SER A 44 -2.34 -3.77 -8.43
N ARG A 45 -2.32 -4.69 -9.38
CA ARG A 45 -1.08 -5.16 -10.03
C ARG A 45 -0.33 -4.03 -10.73
N ARG A 46 -1.06 -3.14 -11.38
CA ARG A 46 -0.46 -2.03 -12.14
C ARG A 46 0.08 -0.93 -11.22
N ALA A 47 -0.58 -0.67 -10.10
CA ALA A 47 -0.08 0.22 -9.07
C ALA A 47 1.20 -0.33 -8.44
N LEU A 48 1.22 -1.62 -8.07
CA LEU A 48 2.42 -2.27 -7.51
C LEU A 48 3.58 -2.25 -8.49
N ALA A 49 3.36 -2.64 -9.75
CA ALA A 49 4.40 -2.57 -10.77
C ALA A 49 4.97 -1.16 -10.97
N ALA A 50 4.15 -0.12 -10.84
CA ALA A 50 4.59 1.28 -10.93
C ALA A 50 5.42 1.71 -9.71
N ILE A 51 5.03 1.27 -8.51
CA ILE A 51 5.74 1.57 -7.26
C ILE A 51 7.09 0.83 -7.24
N ASP A 52 7.10 -0.45 -7.53
CA ASP A 52 8.30 -1.30 -7.54
C ASP A 52 9.26 -0.88 -8.65
N GLY A 53 8.74 -0.59 -9.85
CA GLY A 53 9.53 -0.08 -10.97
C GLY A 53 10.15 1.29 -10.72
N HIS A 54 9.56 2.10 -9.83
CA HIS A 54 10.13 3.37 -9.40
C HIS A 54 11.24 3.20 -8.34
N ALA A 55 11.21 2.14 -7.54
CA ALA A 55 12.20 1.88 -6.50
C ALA A 55 13.58 1.40 -7.04
N GLY A 56 13.64 0.94 -8.30
CA GLY A 56 14.89 0.79 -9.07
C GLY A 56 15.26 -0.65 -9.48
N THR A 57 15.64 -0.75 -10.77
CA THR A 57 16.31 -1.83 -11.55
C THR A 57 15.70 -3.23 -11.47
N ASP A 58 15.14 -3.67 -12.61
CA ASP A 58 14.28 -4.84 -12.79
C ASP A 58 12.93 -4.71 -12.09
N ALA A 59 11.95 -4.21 -12.84
CA ALA A 59 10.54 -4.43 -12.55
C ALA A 59 10.27 -5.94 -12.62
N LEU A 60 10.64 -6.65 -11.56
CA LEU A 60 10.34 -8.06 -11.42
C LEU A 60 8.82 -8.21 -11.48
N PRO A 61 8.31 -9.18 -12.26
CA PRO A 61 6.88 -9.39 -12.33
C PRO A 61 6.34 -9.63 -10.92
N VAL A 62 5.35 -8.83 -10.52
CA VAL A 62 4.67 -8.96 -9.23
C VAL A 62 4.28 -10.43 -9.04
N PRO A 63 4.75 -11.11 -7.96
CA PRO A 63 4.44 -12.50 -7.72
C PRO A 63 2.93 -12.76 -7.78
N ARG A 64 2.54 -13.96 -8.25
CA ARG A 64 1.11 -14.33 -8.31
C ARG A 64 0.42 -14.32 -6.94
N HIS A 65 1.18 -14.49 -5.87
CA HIS A 65 0.73 -14.47 -4.47
C HIS A 65 1.43 -13.37 -3.69
N ASP A 66 1.33 -12.14 -4.18
CA ASP A 66 1.80 -10.96 -3.45
C ASP A 66 0.71 -10.48 -2.49
N GLU A 67 0.96 -10.55 -1.18
CA GLU A 67 0.03 -10.13 -0.12
C GLU A 67 -0.44 -8.67 -0.29
N ARG A 68 0.41 -7.83 -0.89
CA ARG A 68 0.06 -6.43 -1.20
C ARG A 68 -1.12 -6.33 -2.16
N ILE A 69 -1.32 -7.32 -3.04
CA ILE A 69 -2.48 -7.36 -3.93
C ILE A 69 -3.76 -7.54 -3.10
N GLU A 70 -3.76 -8.43 -2.11
CA GLU A 70 -4.93 -8.71 -1.28
C GLU A 70 -5.36 -7.47 -0.48
N VAL A 71 -4.38 -6.78 0.12
CA VAL A 71 -4.58 -5.52 0.82
C VAL A 71 -5.24 -4.47 -0.07
N LEU A 72 -4.75 -4.31 -1.31
CA LEU A 72 -5.32 -3.38 -2.27
C LEU A 72 -6.71 -3.80 -2.74
N LEU A 73 -6.95 -5.11 -2.94
CA LEU A 73 -8.27 -5.64 -3.30
C LEU A 73 -9.30 -5.38 -2.20
N GLU A 74 -8.92 -5.55 -0.93
CA GLU A 74 -9.76 -5.26 0.21
C GLU A 74 -10.13 -3.76 0.28
N PHE A 75 -9.14 -2.88 0.10
CA PHE A 75 -9.36 -1.43 0.01
C PHE A 75 -10.31 -1.06 -1.15
N LEU A 76 -10.07 -1.59 -2.35
CA LEU A 76 -10.91 -1.34 -3.52
C LEU A 76 -12.31 -1.94 -3.38
N GLY A 77 -12.47 -3.01 -2.60
CA GLY A 77 -13.78 -3.60 -2.28
C GLY A 77 -14.59 -2.74 -1.31
N ARG A 78 -13.93 -2.00 -0.41
CA ARG A 78 -14.57 -1.13 0.59
C ARG A 78 -14.93 0.26 0.08
N CYS A 79 -14.28 0.74 -0.99
CA CYS A 79 -14.48 2.10 -1.49
C CYS A 79 -15.05 2.14 -2.91
N ARG A 80 -15.77 3.23 -3.23
CA ARG A 80 -16.22 3.51 -4.60
C ARG A 80 -15.09 4.12 -5.42
N TRP A 81 -14.00 3.40 -5.62
CA TRP A 81 -12.79 3.88 -6.30
C TRP A 81 -13.06 4.47 -7.70
N GLN A 82 -14.10 4.02 -8.40
CA GLN A 82 -14.50 4.53 -9.71
C GLN A 82 -14.95 5.99 -9.69
N SER A 83 -15.49 6.48 -8.57
CA SER A 83 -15.89 7.89 -8.41
C SER A 83 -14.73 8.81 -8.03
N LEU A 84 -13.55 8.26 -7.74
CA LEU A 84 -12.39 9.07 -7.41
C LEU A 84 -11.77 9.72 -8.66
N THR A 85 -10.89 10.70 -8.43
CA THR A 85 -9.96 11.17 -9.46
C THR A 85 -8.76 10.23 -9.53
N ALA A 86 -8.04 10.19 -10.66
CA ALA A 86 -6.84 9.36 -10.78
C ALA A 86 -5.79 9.70 -9.71
N ARG A 87 -5.65 10.99 -9.38
CA ARG A 87 -4.76 11.46 -8.29
C ARG A 87 -5.22 10.94 -6.93
N ALA A 88 -6.51 11.08 -6.60
CA ALA A 88 -7.04 10.62 -5.31
C ALA A 88 -6.93 9.10 -5.18
N LEU A 89 -7.23 8.35 -6.24
CA LEU A 89 -7.04 6.90 -6.25
C LEU A 89 -5.58 6.52 -6.03
N SER A 90 -4.65 7.14 -6.78
CA SER A 90 -3.21 6.86 -6.67
C SER A 90 -2.69 7.15 -5.26
N HIS A 91 -3.10 8.27 -4.67
CA HIS A 91 -2.76 8.65 -3.30
C HIS A 91 -3.26 7.62 -2.28
N GLN A 92 -4.51 7.19 -2.41
CA GLN A 92 -5.09 6.18 -1.52
C GLN A 92 -4.37 4.83 -1.64
N LEU A 93 -4.07 4.37 -2.86
CA LEU A 93 -3.34 3.11 -3.07
C LEU A 93 -1.96 3.11 -2.40
N VAL A 94 -1.19 4.20 -2.56
CA VAL A 94 0.12 4.33 -1.90
C VAL A 94 -0.03 4.41 -0.38
N THR A 95 -1.00 5.19 0.11
CA THR A 95 -1.26 5.32 1.55
C THR A 95 -1.64 3.98 2.18
N THR A 96 -2.51 3.20 1.55
CA THR A 96 -2.90 1.86 2.02
C THR A 96 -1.69 0.94 2.13
N LEU A 97 -0.79 0.95 1.14
CA LEU A 97 0.42 0.14 1.17
C LEU A 97 1.42 0.59 2.25
N ASP A 98 1.55 1.89 2.47
CA ASP A 98 2.41 2.43 3.54
C ASP A 98 1.88 2.05 4.92
N THR A 99 0.56 2.16 5.16
CA THR A 99 -0.07 1.71 6.40
C THR A 99 0.16 0.22 6.63
N TRP A 100 -0.14 -0.62 5.63
CA TRP A 100 0.08 -2.06 5.74
C TRP A 100 1.54 -2.39 6.04
N ARG A 101 2.48 -1.77 5.31
CA ARG A 101 3.92 -2.03 5.52
C ARG A 101 4.36 -1.66 6.93
N GLN A 102 3.86 -0.55 7.46
CA GLN A 102 4.16 -0.13 8.83
C GLN A 102 3.59 -1.10 9.86
N GLU A 103 2.35 -1.54 9.68
CA GLU A 103 1.70 -2.55 10.54
C GLU A 103 2.45 -3.89 10.50
N SER A 104 2.84 -4.38 9.32
CA SER A 104 3.63 -5.60 9.17
C SER A 104 4.99 -5.48 9.86
N GLN A 105 5.69 -4.36 9.71
CA GLN A 105 6.98 -4.13 10.38
C GLN A 105 6.82 -4.09 11.91
N TRP A 106 5.75 -3.47 12.40
CA TRP A 106 5.47 -3.46 13.84
C TRP A 106 5.24 -4.86 14.38
N LEU A 107 4.44 -5.68 13.68
CA LEU A 107 4.18 -7.07 14.04
C LEU A 107 5.47 -7.90 14.05
N GLU A 108 6.35 -7.74 13.07
CA GLU A 108 7.66 -8.42 13.03
C GLU A 108 8.53 -8.07 14.24
N VAL A 109 8.56 -6.79 14.63
CA VAL A 109 9.29 -6.33 15.81
C VAL A 109 8.70 -6.95 17.07
N GLU A 110 7.38 -6.89 17.25
CA GLU A 110 6.68 -7.46 18.41
C GLU A 110 6.91 -8.97 18.53
N LEU A 111 6.80 -9.70 17.41
CA LEU A 111 7.07 -11.14 17.38
C LEU A 111 8.50 -11.47 17.80
N ARG A 112 9.49 -10.68 17.34
CA ARG A 112 10.89 -10.87 17.75
C ARG A 112 11.05 -10.66 19.25
N TRP A 113 10.47 -9.60 19.82
CA TRP A 113 10.53 -9.37 21.27
C TRP A 113 9.89 -10.51 22.07
N LEU A 114 8.75 -11.03 21.62
CA LEU A 114 8.07 -12.16 22.27
C LEU A 114 8.90 -13.45 22.24
N LEU A 115 9.61 -13.70 21.14
CA LEU A 115 10.52 -14.84 21.02
C LEU A 115 11.77 -14.68 21.89
N GLU A 116 12.34 -13.48 21.96
CA GLU A 116 13.53 -13.18 22.79
C GLU A 116 13.22 -13.18 24.30
N ALA A 117 11.99 -12.84 24.70
CA ALA A 117 11.57 -12.85 26.10
C ALA A 117 11.15 -14.25 26.61
N GLY A 118 11.01 -15.23 25.71
CA GLY A 118 10.60 -16.60 26.02
C GLY A 118 11.76 -17.60 26.15
N ASP A 119 13.00 -17.16 25.94
CA ASP A 119 14.26 -17.90 26.11
C ASP A 119 14.98 -17.45 27.40
#